data_AF-A0A944BQY0-F1
#
_entry.id   AF-A0A944BQY0-F1
#
_cell.length_a   1.000
_cell.length_b   1.000
_cell.length_c   1.000
_cell.angle_alpha   90.00
_cell.angle_beta   90.00
_cell.angle_gamma   90.00
#
_symmetry.space_group_name_H-M   'P 1'
#
loop_
_entity.id
_entity.type
_entity.pdbx_description
1 polymer ?
#
loop_
_entity_poly.entity_id
_entity_poly.type
_entity_poly.pdbx_seq_one_letter_code
_entity_poly.pdbx_strand_id
1 'polypeptide(L)'
;CHDLDKDVKEGRFRFDLYMRFAPAMRIELPPLRDRRIDLPDFVEMLVHKTLNSSDMKPYLDSFKERSHTQGNIRVDFNRNYDKLPDNCACVRFKPATRELFMSYNWPGNTRELESILDMLLLKALYDLYVAHSPSRIIEIDPYYALTLLGEIEKTSIAPQAIGIQNSVVQAPQGFDIGVCADFAQLRQTLERRYLSMIYESCNGDLAQMGAKLFGNDGDDVKHKIAIRMNQLGLSLRQMKKRVHNAISHDRE
;
A
#
# COMPACT_ATOMS: atom_id res chain seq x y z
N CYS A 1 19.46 12.71 -5.93
CA CYS A 1 20.80 12.29 -5.49
C CYS A 1 21.57 13.49 -4.97
N HIS A 2 22.35 13.31 -3.90
CA HIS A 2 23.25 14.33 -3.37
C HIS A 2 24.56 14.28 -4.19
N ASP A 3 25.00 15.43 -4.69
CA ASP A 3 26.16 15.53 -5.57
C ASP A 3 27.43 15.81 -4.75
N LEU A 4 28.10 14.73 -4.35
CA LEU A 4 29.31 14.81 -3.53
C LEU A 4 30.45 15.60 -4.20
N ASP A 5 30.51 15.65 -5.53
CA ASP A 5 31.52 16.44 -6.24
C ASP A 5 31.28 17.95 -6.02
N LYS A 6 30.02 18.35 -6.07
CA LYS A 6 29.59 19.72 -5.77
C LYS A 6 29.82 20.05 -4.30
N ASP A 7 29.52 19.15 -3.38
CA ASP A 7 29.72 19.40 -1.94
C ASP A 7 31.20 19.50 -1.54
N VAL A 8 32.09 18.77 -2.23
CA VAL A 8 33.54 18.92 -2.07
C VAL A 8 33.99 20.31 -2.56
N LYS A 9 33.53 20.74 -3.74
CA LYS A 9 33.83 22.08 -4.28
C LYS A 9 33.32 23.21 -3.39
N GLU A 10 32.16 23.02 -2.76
CA GLU A 10 31.53 24.00 -1.89
C GLU A 10 31.99 23.88 -0.42
N GLY A 11 32.98 23.04 -0.13
CA GLY A 11 33.58 22.89 1.21
C GLY A 11 32.68 22.20 2.24
N ARG A 12 31.50 21.72 1.85
CA ARG A 12 30.56 21.00 2.71
C ARG A 12 30.95 19.54 2.92
N PHE A 13 31.75 18.98 2.01
CA PHE A 13 32.23 17.60 2.10
C PHE A 13 33.75 17.53 2.01
N ARG A 14 34.33 16.66 2.82
CA ARG A 14 35.78 16.48 2.92
C ARG A 14 36.33 15.73 1.71
N PHE A 15 37.30 16.33 1.03
CA PHE A 15 37.95 15.76 -0.17
C PHE A 15 38.59 14.39 0.11
N ASP A 16 39.22 14.21 1.26
CA ASP A 16 39.89 12.95 1.62
C ASP A 16 38.91 11.79 1.83
N LEU A 17 37.69 12.07 2.33
CA LEU A 17 36.63 11.09 2.42
C LEU A 17 36.04 10.78 1.04
N TYR A 18 35.88 11.80 0.20
CA TYR A 18 35.38 11.63 -1.16
C TYR A 18 36.27 10.70 -1.97
N MET A 19 37.60 10.86 -1.89
CA MET A 19 38.56 10.02 -2.60
C MET A 19 38.55 8.55 -2.14
N ARG A 20 38.10 8.23 -0.92
CA ARG A 20 37.97 6.84 -0.43
C ARG A 20 36.83 6.08 -1.09
N PHE A 21 35.85 6.76 -1.68
CA PHE A 21 34.76 6.11 -2.41
C PHE A 21 35.15 5.66 -3.82
N ALA A 22 36.43 5.76 -4.18
CA ALA A 22 36.95 5.44 -5.51
C ALA A 22 36.06 6.06 -6.62
N PRO A 23 35.95 7.40 -6.68
CA PRO A 23 35.03 8.08 -7.59
C PRO A 23 35.24 7.72 -9.08
N ALA A 24 36.45 7.29 -9.46
CA ALA A 24 36.74 6.75 -10.80
C ALA A 24 35.98 5.44 -11.14
N MET A 25 35.43 4.74 -10.15
CA MET A 25 34.60 3.54 -10.29
C MET A 25 33.13 3.79 -9.93
N ARG A 26 32.67 5.05 -9.92
CA ARG A 26 31.27 5.39 -9.64
C ARG A 26 30.37 4.75 -10.70
N ILE A 27 29.48 3.85 -10.27
CA ILE A 27 28.41 3.33 -11.10
C ILE A 27 27.24 4.30 -11.01
N GLU A 28 26.86 4.90 -12.14
CA GLU A 28 25.65 5.70 -12.23
C GLU A 28 24.44 4.77 -12.41
N LEU A 29 23.56 4.74 -11.42
CA LEU A 29 22.31 4.01 -11.53
C LEU A 29 21.31 4.92 -12.27
N PRO A 30 20.85 4.54 -13.48
CA PRO A 30 19.88 5.36 -14.20
C PRO A 30 18.54 5.37 -13.46
N PRO A 31 17.79 6.49 -13.52
CA PRO A 31 16.48 6.58 -12.90
C PRO A 31 15.50 5.59 -13.54
N LEU A 32 14.45 5.23 -12.81
CA LEU A 32 13.47 4.23 -13.25
C LEU A 32 12.82 4.58 -14.60
N ARG A 33 12.66 5.87 -14.88
CA ARG A 33 12.14 6.40 -16.16
C ARG A 33 12.96 6.01 -17.40
N ASP A 34 14.26 5.73 -17.23
CA ASP A 34 15.19 5.37 -18.31
C ASP A 34 15.29 3.84 -18.49
N ARG A 35 14.67 3.08 -17.58
CA ARG A 35 14.63 1.61 -17.58
C ARG A 35 13.21 1.07 -17.42
N ARG A 36 12.26 1.68 -18.13
CA ARG A 36 10.83 1.29 -18.07
C ARG A 36 10.57 -0.17 -18.44
N ILE A 37 11.46 -0.78 -19.23
CA ILE A 37 11.36 -2.19 -19.60
C ILE A 37 11.48 -3.13 -18.38
N ASP A 38 12.20 -2.70 -17.34
CA ASP A 38 12.37 -3.46 -16.09
C ASP A 38 11.19 -3.24 -15.12
N LEU A 39 10.34 -2.24 -15.37
CA LEU A 39 9.29 -1.81 -14.44
C LEU A 39 8.30 -2.94 -14.09
N PRO A 40 7.81 -3.77 -15.04
CA PRO A 40 6.96 -4.91 -14.72
C PRO A 40 7.57 -5.86 -13.69
N ASP A 41 8.84 -6.23 -13.89
CA ASP A 41 9.55 -7.16 -12.99
C ASP A 41 9.79 -6.53 -11.62
N PHE A 42 10.11 -5.23 -11.59
CA PHE A 42 10.23 -4.51 -10.32
C PHE A 42 8.89 -4.44 -9.57
N VAL A 43 7.78 -4.20 -10.26
CA VAL A 43 6.45 -4.18 -9.62
C VAL A 43 6.13 -5.55 -9.03
N GLU A 44 6.30 -6.63 -9.80
CA GLU A 44 6.03 -7.98 -9.31
C GLU A 44 6.90 -8.33 -8.09
N MET A 45 8.21 -8.04 -8.17
CA MET A 45 9.14 -8.26 -7.06
C MET A 45 8.79 -7.43 -5.83
N LEU A 46 8.49 -6.14 -6.00
CA LEU A 46 8.15 -5.24 -4.88
C LEU A 46 6.84 -5.64 -4.23
N VAL A 47 5.80 -5.95 -5.01
CA VAL A 47 4.54 -6.46 -4.45
C VAL A 47 4.79 -7.76 -3.68
N HIS A 48 5.56 -8.70 -4.23
CA HIS A 48 5.91 -9.92 -3.50
C HIS A 48 6.66 -9.63 -2.20
N LYS A 49 7.59 -8.66 -2.20
CA LYS A 49 8.30 -8.22 -1.00
C LYS A 49 7.32 -7.65 0.04
N THR A 50 6.39 -6.79 -0.38
CA THR A 50 5.36 -6.20 0.49
C THR A 50 4.44 -7.27 1.09
N LEU A 51 3.99 -8.22 0.27
CA LEU A 51 3.12 -9.31 0.73
C LEU A 51 3.80 -10.22 1.76
N ASN A 52 5.13 -10.36 1.68
CA ASN A 52 5.90 -11.14 2.65
C ASN A 52 6.37 -10.32 3.87
N SER A 53 6.07 -9.02 3.92
CA SER A 53 6.44 -8.17 5.04
C SER A 53 5.62 -8.50 6.29
N SER A 54 6.23 -8.34 7.48
CA SER A 54 5.54 -8.50 8.76
C SER A 54 4.39 -7.51 8.93
N ASP A 55 4.51 -6.33 8.33
CA ASP A 55 3.51 -5.27 8.38
C ASP A 55 2.22 -5.67 7.64
N MET A 56 2.34 -6.38 6.51
CA MET A 56 1.19 -6.72 5.68
C MET A 56 0.47 -8.00 6.12
N LYS A 57 1.16 -8.87 6.86
CA LYS A 57 0.63 -10.14 7.41
C LYS A 57 -0.78 -10.01 8.02
N PRO A 58 -1.07 -9.05 8.93
CA PRO A 58 -2.41 -8.84 9.50
C PRO A 58 -3.53 -8.72 8.45
N TYR A 59 -3.27 -7.98 7.39
CA TYR A 59 -4.24 -7.73 6.34
C TYR A 59 -4.44 -8.98 5.49
N LEU A 60 -3.36 -9.69 5.18
CA LEU A 60 -3.38 -10.89 4.34
C LEU A 60 -4.02 -12.08 5.01
N ASP A 61 -3.76 -12.32 6.29
CA ASP A 61 -4.36 -13.44 7.02
C ASP A 61 -5.88 -13.29 7.08
N SER A 62 -6.36 -12.07 7.39
CA SER A 62 -7.80 -11.76 7.35
C SER A 62 -8.41 -11.92 5.94
N PHE A 63 -7.66 -11.60 4.89
CA PHE A 63 -8.09 -11.78 3.51
C PHE A 63 -8.14 -13.27 3.10
N LYS A 64 -7.12 -14.05 3.49
CA LYS A 64 -7.04 -15.49 3.21
C LYS A 64 -8.15 -16.27 3.88
N GLU A 65 -8.48 -15.92 5.12
CA GLU A 65 -9.59 -16.52 5.87
C GLU A 65 -10.91 -16.33 5.12
N ARG A 66 -11.22 -15.10 4.70
CA ARG A 66 -12.47 -14.77 3.97
C ARG A 66 -12.55 -15.37 2.58
N SER A 67 -11.44 -15.36 1.86
CA SER A 67 -11.37 -15.86 0.49
C SER A 67 -11.21 -17.38 0.41
N HIS A 68 -11.11 -18.06 1.57
CA HIS A 68 -10.80 -19.48 1.70
C HIS A 68 -9.57 -19.91 0.89
N THR A 69 -8.55 -19.05 0.84
CA THR A 69 -7.30 -19.32 0.12
C THR A 69 -6.18 -19.68 1.10
N GLN A 70 -5.55 -20.83 0.88
CA GLN A 70 -4.38 -21.27 1.66
C GLN A 70 -3.08 -21.20 0.86
N GLY A 71 -3.15 -21.03 -0.47
CA GLY A 71 -2.00 -20.96 -1.36
C GLY A 71 -1.31 -19.60 -1.41
N ASN A 72 -0.22 -19.54 -2.18
CA ASN A 72 0.52 -18.30 -2.42
C ASN A 72 -0.32 -17.29 -3.20
N ILE A 73 -0.12 -16.01 -2.86
CA ILE A 73 -0.67 -14.88 -3.60
C ILE A 73 0.23 -14.63 -4.80
N ARG A 74 -0.32 -14.74 -6.01
CA ARG A 74 0.39 -14.45 -7.25
C ARG A 74 0.25 -12.97 -7.59
N VAL A 75 1.29 -12.37 -8.15
CA VAL A 75 1.22 -11.01 -8.67
C VAL A 75 1.08 -11.08 -10.17
N ASP A 76 0.16 -10.30 -10.69
CA ASP A 76 -0.06 -10.18 -12.12
C ASP A 76 -0.02 -8.71 -12.53
N PHE A 77 1.18 -8.24 -12.91
CA PHE A 77 1.31 -6.92 -13.50
C PHE A 77 1.02 -6.97 -15.00
N ASN A 78 1.72 -7.82 -15.77
CA ASN A 78 1.59 -7.83 -17.24
C ASN A 78 0.89 -9.06 -17.81
N ARG A 79 0.74 -10.13 -17.04
CA ARG A 79 0.09 -11.34 -17.51
C ARG A 79 -1.43 -11.13 -17.35
N ASN A 80 -2.19 -12.04 -17.95
CA ASN A 80 -3.61 -12.13 -17.70
C ASN A 80 -3.78 -13.59 -17.35
N TYR A 81 -3.73 -13.93 -16.05
CA TYR A 81 -4.01 -15.30 -15.66
C TYR A 81 -5.49 -15.58 -15.97
N ASP A 82 -5.75 -16.18 -17.15
CA ASP A 82 -7.09 -16.57 -17.59
C ASP A 82 -7.74 -17.58 -16.63
N LYS A 83 -6.93 -18.31 -15.87
CA LYS A 83 -7.37 -19.24 -14.82
C LYS A 83 -6.48 -19.14 -13.59
N LEU A 84 -7.06 -18.66 -12.50
CA LEU A 84 -6.43 -18.70 -11.18
C LEU A 84 -6.73 -20.06 -10.53
N PRO A 85 -5.72 -20.82 -10.04
CA PRO A 85 -5.96 -22.07 -9.33
C PRO A 85 -6.91 -21.87 -8.14
N ASP A 86 -7.72 -22.88 -7.80
CA ASP A 86 -8.77 -22.75 -6.79
C ASP A 86 -8.26 -22.34 -5.40
N ASN A 87 -7.04 -22.75 -5.04
CA ASN A 87 -6.44 -22.42 -3.74
C ASN A 87 -5.54 -21.16 -3.76
N CYS A 88 -5.50 -20.41 -4.86
CA CYS A 88 -4.65 -19.23 -5.00
C CYS A 88 -5.46 -17.93 -4.97
N ALA A 89 -4.80 -16.87 -4.49
CA ALA A 89 -5.22 -15.50 -4.65
C ALA A 89 -4.29 -14.75 -5.62
N CYS A 90 -4.75 -13.62 -6.14
CA CYS A 90 -3.99 -12.84 -7.11
C CYS A 90 -4.10 -11.34 -6.86
N VAL A 91 -2.97 -10.63 -6.90
CA VAL A 91 -2.94 -9.18 -7.06
C VAL A 91 -2.97 -8.88 -8.55
N ARG A 92 -3.98 -8.10 -8.99
CA ARG A 92 -4.17 -7.73 -10.39
C ARG A 92 -4.19 -6.21 -10.54
N PHE A 93 -3.49 -5.72 -11.55
CA PHE A 93 -3.54 -4.30 -11.93
C PHE A 93 -4.53 -4.10 -13.07
N LYS A 94 -5.49 -3.18 -12.90
CA LYS A 94 -6.38 -2.80 -14.01
C LYS A 94 -5.55 -2.27 -15.19
N PRO A 95 -5.98 -2.46 -16.45
CA PRO A 95 -5.25 -2.00 -17.63
C PRO A 95 -4.82 -0.53 -17.55
N ALA A 96 -5.74 0.35 -17.14
CA ALA A 96 -5.45 1.78 -16.94
C ALA A 96 -4.37 2.04 -15.88
N THR A 97 -4.32 1.25 -14.80
CA THR A 97 -3.28 1.35 -13.77
C THR A 97 -1.91 0.97 -14.35
N ARG A 98 -1.84 -0.06 -15.19
CA ARG A 98 -0.59 -0.49 -15.84
C ARG A 98 -0.06 0.57 -16.79
N GLU A 99 -0.94 1.11 -17.63
CA GLU A 99 -0.61 2.21 -18.54
C GLU A 99 -0.12 3.44 -17.77
N LEU A 100 -0.76 3.77 -16.65
CA LEU A 100 -0.34 4.86 -15.77
C LEU A 100 1.07 4.61 -15.23
N PHE A 101 1.35 3.43 -14.68
CA PHE A 101 2.68 3.09 -14.16
C PHE A 101 3.78 3.13 -15.24
N MET A 102 3.46 2.69 -16.47
CA MET A 102 4.38 2.69 -17.61
C MET A 102 4.60 4.09 -18.21
N SER A 103 3.60 4.97 -18.14
CA SER A 103 3.67 6.34 -18.67
C SER A 103 4.24 7.34 -17.67
N TYR A 104 4.07 7.12 -16.37
CA TYR A 104 4.50 8.03 -15.31
C TYR A 104 6.01 8.28 -15.33
N ASN A 105 6.38 9.54 -15.17
CA ASN A 105 7.78 9.97 -15.18
C ASN A 105 8.37 9.89 -13.77
N TRP A 106 8.60 8.66 -13.29
CA TRP A 106 9.12 8.36 -11.96
C TRP A 106 10.29 9.30 -11.56
N PRO A 107 10.04 10.26 -10.64
CA PRO A 107 11.03 11.26 -10.28
C PRO A 107 12.10 10.67 -9.35
N GLY A 108 11.76 9.63 -8.59
CA GLY A 108 12.67 8.86 -7.74
C GLY A 108 13.16 7.53 -8.34
N ASN A 109 14.00 6.84 -7.55
CA ASN A 109 14.33 5.43 -7.75
C ASN A 109 13.13 4.54 -7.36
N THR A 110 13.37 3.26 -7.12
CA THR A 110 12.36 2.26 -6.71
C THR A 110 11.61 2.55 -5.41
N ARG A 111 12.06 3.49 -4.55
CA ARG A 111 11.42 3.78 -3.25
C ARG A 111 10.02 4.37 -3.36
N GLU A 112 9.83 5.27 -4.32
CA GLU A 112 8.53 5.90 -4.56
C GLU A 112 7.55 4.88 -5.11
N LEU A 113 8.00 4.07 -6.08
CA LEU A 113 7.25 2.94 -6.59
C LEU A 113 6.84 1.97 -5.46
N GLU A 114 7.78 1.59 -4.60
CA GLU A 114 7.53 0.71 -3.45
C GLU A 114 6.49 1.32 -2.50
N SER A 115 6.62 2.60 -2.14
CA SER A 115 5.68 3.28 -1.24
C SER A 115 4.27 3.35 -1.81
N ILE A 116 4.15 3.59 -3.12
CA ILE A 116 2.86 3.64 -3.82
C ILE A 116 2.25 2.23 -3.89
N LEU A 117 3.03 1.21 -4.23
CA LEU A 117 2.56 -0.18 -4.26
C LEU A 117 2.08 -0.65 -2.88
N ASP A 118 2.82 -0.33 -1.82
CA ASP A 118 2.44 -0.62 -0.44
C ASP A 118 1.07 -0.03 -0.09
N MET A 119 0.87 1.25 -0.42
CA MET A 119 -0.38 1.96 -0.15
C MET A 119 -1.53 1.37 -0.96
N LEU A 120 -1.32 1.13 -2.26
CA LEU A 120 -2.32 0.57 -3.16
C LEU A 120 -2.77 -0.84 -2.73
N LEU A 121 -1.83 -1.68 -2.31
CA LEU A 121 -2.14 -3.01 -1.78
C LEU A 121 -2.96 -2.94 -0.49
N LEU A 122 -2.52 -2.12 0.46
CA LEU A 122 -3.24 -1.90 1.71
C LEU A 122 -4.65 -1.39 1.45
N LYS A 123 -4.79 -0.48 0.48
CA LYS A 123 -6.06 0.10 0.08
C LYS A 123 -7.01 -0.93 -0.55
N ALA A 124 -6.50 -1.75 -1.46
CA ALA A 124 -7.31 -2.79 -2.10
C ALA A 124 -7.77 -3.86 -1.09
N LEU A 125 -6.90 -4.24 -0.14
CA LEU A 125 -7.27 -5.14 0.95
C LEU A 125 -8.32 -4.53 1.87
N TYR A 126 -8.20 -3.22 2.17
CA TYR A 126 -9.21 -2.47 2.92
C TYR A 126 -10.57 -2.49 2.21
N ASP A 127 -10.63 -2.27 0.90
CA ASP A 127 -11.89 -2.28 0.15
C ASP A 127 -12.57 -3.62 0.17
N LEU A 128 -11.79 -4.69 -0.04
CA LEU A 128 -12.32 -6.05 0.04
C LEU A 128 -12.87 -6.37 1.43
N TYR A 129 -12.20 -5.87 2.47
CA TYR A 129 -12.67 -6.00 3.84
C TYR A 129 -14.00 -5.28 4.06
N VAL A 130 -14.09 -3.99 3.71
CA VAL A 130 -15.30 -3.18 3.90
C VAL A 130 -16.48 -3.72 3.09
N ALA A 131 -16.23 -4.12 1.85
CA ALA A 131 -17.25 -4.71 0.99
C ALA A 131 -17.67 -6.12 1.41
N HIS A 132 -17.03 -6.72 2.44
CA HIS A 132 -17.23 -8.11 2.83
C HIS A 132 -17.11 -9.09 1.65
N SER A 133 -16.20 -8.78 0.71
CA SER A 133 -16.10 -9.50 -0.55
C SER A 133 -15.30 -10.80 -0.37
N PRO A 134 -15.83 -11.96 -0.83
CA PRO A 134 -15.10 -13.23 -0.82
C PRO A 134 -14.12 -13.34 -2.01
N SER A 135 -13.87 -12.25 -2.74
CA SER A 135 -12.99 -12.25 -3.92
C SER A 135 -11.59 -12.76 -3.57
N ARG A 136 -11.06 -13.63 -4.43
CA ARG A 136 -9.66 -14.08 -4.41
C ARG A 136 -8.73 -13.12 -5.16
N ILE A 137 -9.28 -12.05 -5.73
CA ILE A 137 -8.56 -11.08 -6.55
C ILE A 137 -8.49 -9.76 -5.79
N ILE A 138 -7.25 -9.33 -5.52
CA ILE A 138 -6.90 -8.02 -4.98
C ILE A 138 -6.65 -7.09 -6.17
N GLU A 139 -7.65 -6.29 -6.50
CA GLU A 139 -7.61 -5.46 -7.70
C GLU A 139 -7.12 -4.04 -7.39
N ILE A 140 -6.10 -3.59 -8.12
CA ILE A 140 -5.50 -2.26 -7.96
C ILE A 140 -6.15 -1.28 -8.92
N ASP A 141 -6.94 -0.36 -8.36
CA ASP A 141 -7.73 0.61 -9.09
C ASP A 141 -6.90 1.85 -9.54
N PRO A 142 -7.09 2.35 -10.78
CA PRO A 142 -6.36 3.50 -11.29
C PRO A 142 -6.69 4.80 -10.54
N TYR A 143 -7.88 4.95 -9.95
CA TYR A 143 -8.26 6.13 -9.18
C TYR A 143 -7.29 6.39 -8.02
N TYR A 144 -7.00 5.34 -7.25
CA TYR A 144 -6.09 5.44 -6.12
C TYR A 144 -4.66 5.67 -6.56
N ALA A 145 -4.23 5.04 -7.67
CA ALA A 145 -2.91 5.28 -8.23
C ALA A 145 -2.74 6.74 -8.68
N LEU A 146 -3.74 7.31 -9.37
CA LEU A 146 -3.73 8.73 -9.78
C LEU A 146 -3.72 9.69 -8.58
N THR A 147 -4.48 9.37 -7.53
CA THR A 147 -4.51 10.17 -6.30
C THR A 147 -3.13 10.22 -5.67
N LEU A 148 -2.50 9.06 -5.54
CA LEU A 148 -1.19 8.90 -4.92
C LEU A 148 -0.07 9.55 -5.72
N LEU A 149 -0.09 9.43 -7.03
CA LEU A 149 0.93 10.04 -7.90
C LEU A 149 0.83 11.57 -7.95
N GLY A 150 -0.12 12.18 -7.21
CA GLY A 150 -0.38 13.61 -7.22
C GLY A 150 -0.88 14.11 -8.56
N GLU A 151 -1.36 13.20 -9.41
CA GLU A 151 -1.84 13.55 -10.74
C GLU A 151 -3.22 14.17 -10.67
N ILE A 152 -4.09 13.81 -9.71
CA ILE A 152 -5.45 14.38 -9.58
C ILE A 152 -5.42 15.92 -9.45
N GLU A 153 -4.45 16.51 -8.77
CA GLU A 153 -4.30 17.98 -8.69
C GLU A 153 -3.75 18.61 -9.97
N LYS A 154 -2.93 17.87 -10.73
CA LYS A 154 -2.41 18.28 -12.05
C LYS A 154 -3.40 17.99 -13.18
N THR A 155 -4.49 17.28 -12.88
CA THR A 155 -5.52 16.85 -13.83
C THR A 155 -6.49 17.97 -14.18
N SER A 156 -5.98 19.04 -14.79
CA SER A 156 -6.57 19.51 -16.06
C SER A 156 -6.04 18.63 -17.20
N ILE A 157 -5.96 17.30 -16.99
CA ILE A 157 -5.63 16.36 -18.05
C ILE A 157 -6.83 16.41 -18.97
N ALA A 158 -6.65 17.08 -20.11
CA ALA A 158 -7.53 16.92 -21.25
C ALA A 158 -7.78 15.41 -21.42
N PRO A 159 -9.03 14.95 -21.67
CA PRO A 159 -9.44 13.54 -21.74
C PRO A 159 -8.71 12.64 -22.75
N GLN A 160 -7.58 13.07 -23.29
CA GLN A 160 -6.95 12.56 -24.50
C GLN A 160 -5.54 11.99 -24.26
N ALA A 161 -4.89 12.25 -23.12
CA ALA A 161 -3.49 11.84 -22.89
C ALA A 161 -3.34 10.51 -22.12
N ILE A 162 -4.41 10.01 -21.49
CA ILE A 162 -4.45 8.69 -20.88
C ILE A 162 -5.57 7.97 -21.62
N GLY A 163 -5.29 6.82 -22.23
CA GLY A 163 -6.23 6.04 -23.06
C GLY A 163 -7.48 5.51 -22.35
N ILE A 164 -7.86 6.09 -21.21
CA ILE A 164 -9.14 5.92 -20.53
C ILE A 164 -10.20 6.63 -21.39
N GLN A 165 -10.66 5.96 -22.44
CA GLN A 165 -11.81 6.44 -23.19
C GLN A 165 -13.00 6.64 -22.23
N ASN A 166 -13.43 7.89 -22.10
CA ASN A 166 -14.73 8.33 -21.57
C ASN A 166 -15.16 7.86 -20.17
N SER A 167 -14.24 7.54 -19.28
CA SER A 167 -14.60 7.26 -17.87
C SER A 167 -14.06 8.39 -17.00
N VAL A 168 -14.94 9.30 -16.57
CA VAL A 168 -14.66 10.14 -15.40
C VAL A 168 -14.31 9.17 -14.27
N VAL A 169 -13.05 9.19 -13.83
CA VAL A 169 -12.62 8.32 -12.72
C VAL A 169 -13.23 8.90 -11.45
N GLN A 170 -14.44 8.43 -11.11
CA GLN A 170 -15.17 8.88 -9.93
C GLN A 170 -14.60 8.18 -8.69
N ALA A 171 -14.52 8.93 -7.59
CA ALA A 171 -14.19 8.36 -6.29
C ALA A 171 -15.21 7.24 -5.97
N PRO A 172 -14.77 6.01 -5.69
CA PRO A 172 -15.69 4.98 -5.20
C PRO A 172 -16.32 5.45 -3.88
N GLN A 173 -17.60 5.11 -3.69
CA GLN A 173 -18.41 5.63 -2.58
C GLN A 173 -17.78 5.32 -1.21
N GLY A 174 -17.76 6.32 -0.32
CA GLY A 174 -17.34 6.16 1.08
C GLY A 174 -15.84 6.34 1.34
N PHE A 175 -15.04 6.75 0.35
CA PHE A 175 -13.60 6.89 0.55
C PHE A 175 -13.01 8.18 -0.05
N ASP A 176 -13.04 9.25 0.73
CA ASP A 176 -12.20 10.42 0.49
C ASP A 176 -10.84 10.19 1.20
N ILE A 177 -9.79 10.10 0.38
CA ILE A 177 -8.40 9.98 0.84
C ILE A 177 -7.94 11.31 1.48
N GLY A 178 -8.63 12.41 1.16
CA GLY A 178 -8.12 13.75 1.37
C GLY A 178 -6.87 13.98 0.52
N VAL A 179 -6.66 15.21 0.07
CA VAL A 179 -5.36 15.57 -0.49
C VAL A 179 -4.36 15.58 0.68
N CYS A 180 -3.58 14.51 0.84
CA CYS A 180 -2.48 14.47 1.78
C CYS A 180 -1.17 14.65 1.01
N ALA A 181 -0.42 15.69 1.33
CA ALA A 181 0.88 15.98 0.72
C ALA A 181 2.00 14.99 1.12
N ASP A 182 1.75 14.09 2.09
CA ASP A 182 2.73 13.15 2.63
C ASP A 182 2.21 11.70 2.60
N PHE A 183 2.90 10.84 1.82
CA PHE A 183 2.63 9.41 1.70
C PHE A 183 2.65 8.67 3.04
N ALA A 184 3.52 9.07 3.97
CA ALA A 184 3.64 8.42 5.27
C ALA A 184 2.39 8.65 6.12
N GLN A 185 1.90 9.89 6.15
CA GLN A 185 0.66 10.25 6.86
C GLN A 185 -0.57 9.57 6.24
N LEU A 186 -0.57 9.43 4.92
CA LEU A 186 -1.65 8.77 4.22
C LEU A 186 -1.72 7.27 4.51
N ARG A 187 -0.56 6.60 4.48
CA ARG A 187 -0.44 5.19 4.90
C ARG A 187 -0.92 5.00 6.34
N GLN A 188 -0.48 5.84 7.27
CA GLN A 188 -0.93 5.79 8.67
C GLN A 188 -2.44 5.99 8.80
N THR A 189 -3.02 6.92 8.04
CA THR A 189 -4.46 7.20 8.07
C THR A 189 -5.29 5.99 7.61
N LEU A 190 -4.84 5.32 6.55
CA LEU A 190 -5.43 4.09 6.06
C LEU A 190 -5.31 2.95 7.07
N GLU A 191 -4.10 2.75 7.58
CA GLU A 191 -3.79 1.71 8.56
C GLU A 191 -4.67 1.85 9.81
N ARG A 192 -4.78 3.09 10.30
CA ARG A 192 -5.63 3.48 11.42
C ARG A 192 -7.09 3.09 11.19
N ARG A 193 -7.66 3.43 10.02
CA ARG A 193 -9.05 3.11 9.68
C ARG A 193 -9.28 1.59 9.64
N TYR A 194 -8.39 0.85 9.01
CA TYR A 194 -8.51 -0.61 8.92
C TYR A 194 -8.48 -1.28 10.29
N LEU A 195 -7.49 -0.95 11.13
CA LEU A 195 -7.36 -1.54 12.46
C LEU A 195 -8.55 -1.18 13.36
N SER A 196 -9.08 0.04 13.26
CA SER A 196 -10.32 0.41 13.95
C SER A 196 -11.49 -0.47 13.55
N MET A 197 -11.69 -0.73 12.25
CA MET A 197 -12.78 -1.58 11.77
C MET A 197 -12.66 -3.03 12.25
N ILE A 198 -11.44 -3.59 12.23
CA ILE A 198 -11.24 -4.95 12.74
C ILE A 198 -11.53 -4.99 14.24
N TYR A 199 -11.04 -4.01 15.00
CA TYR A 199 -11.29 -3.92 16.43
C TYR A 199 -12.80 -3.85 16.76
N GLU A 200 -13.54 -3.05 16.00
CA GLU A 200 -15.00 -2.93 16.12
C GLU A 200 -15.70 -4.25 15.76
N SER A 201 -15.28 -4.93 14.67
CA SER A 201 -15.82 -6.24 14.29
C SER A 201 -15.52 -7.36 15.29
N CYS A 202 -14.56 -7.13 16.20
CA CYS A 202 -14.22 -8.04 17.29
C CYS A 202 -14.86 -7.60 18.63
N ASN A 203 -15.87 -6.73 18.60
CA ASN A 203 -16.54 -6.18 19.77
C ASN A 203 -15.58 -5.57 20.81
N GLY A 204 -14.45 -5.03 20.36
CA GLY A 204 -13.43 -4.43 21.20
C GLY A 204 -12.52 -5.42 21.94
N ASP A 205 -12.51 -6.69 21.55
CA ASP A 205 -11.60 -7.69 22.08
C ASP A 205 -10.29 -7.75 21.29
N LEU A 206 -9.18 -7.40 21.95
CA LEU A 206 -7.83 -7.47 21.38
C LEU A 206 -7.34 -8.90 21.19
N ALA A 207 -7.83 -9.86 21.96
CA ALA A 207 -7.50 -11.27 21.77
C ALA A 207 -8.09 -11.75 20.45
N GLN A 208 -9.39 -11.54 20.23
CA GLN A 208 -10.06 -11.91 18.98
C GLN A 208 -9.49 -11.17 17.77
N MET A 209 -9.16 -9.88 17.92
CA MET A 209 -8.45 -9.13 16.88
C MET A 209 -7.07 -9.74 16.59
N GLY A 210 -6.33 -10.14 17.62
CA GLY A 210 -5.06 -10.85 17.49
C GLY A 210 -5.18 -12.18 16.75
N ALA A 211 -6.19 -12.99 17.09
CA ALA A 211 -6.53 -14.22 16.41
C ALA A 211 -6.74 -14.00 14.90
N LYS A 212 -7.59 -13.02 14.55
CA LYS A 212 -7.93 -12.70 13.15
C LYS A 212 -6.77 -12.12 12.36
N LEU A 213 -5.91 -11.33 13.00
CA LEU A 213 -4.80 -10.66 12.33
C LEU A 213 -3.58 -11.58 12.19
N PHE A 214 -3.23 -12.36 13.20
CA PHE A 214 -1.95 -13.08 13.22
C PHE A 214 -2.10 -14.60 13.28
N GLY A 215 -3.34 -15.11 13.33
CA GLY A 215 -3.64 -16.54 13.39
C GLY A 215 -3.20 -17.21 14.70
N ASN A 216 -2.86 -16.43 15.73
CA ASN A 216 -2.39 -16.95 17.01
C ASN A 216 -2.77 -16.04 18.19
N ASP A 217 -3.30 -16.64 19.25
CA ASP A 217 -3.72 -15.96 20.48
C ASP A 217 -2.60 -15.93 21.51
N GLY A 218 -1.62 -15.06 21.29
CA GLY A 218 -0.52 -14.82 22.22
C GLY A 218 -0.62 -13.45 22.91
N ASP A 219 -0.26 -13.37 24.19
CA ASP A 219 -0.18 -12.07 24.89
C ASP A 219 0.85 -11.11 24.26
N ASP A 220 1.90 -11.65 23.62
CA ASP A 220 2.86 -10.88 22.82
C ASP A 220 2.20 -10.22 21.59
N VAL A 221 1.26 -10.90 20.94
CA VAL A 221 0.52 -10.38 19.78
C VAL A 221 -0.39 -9.23 20.22
N LYS A 222 -1.11 -9.40 21.34
CA LYS A 222 -1.96 -8.34 21.92
C LYS A 222 -1.13 -7.10 22.24
N HIS A 223 0.06 -7.27 22.81
CA HIS A 223 0.96 -6.17 23.15
C HIS A 223 1.45 -5.43 21.90
N LYS A 224 1.87 -6.17 20.85
CA LYS A 224 2.30 -5.60 19.57
C LYS A 224 1.18 -4.80 18.89
N ILE A 225 -0.04 -5.33 18.85
CA ILE A 225 -1.21 -4.63 18.32
C ILE A 225 -1.48 -3.35 19.12
N ALA A 226 -1.47 -3.44 20.44
CA ALA A 226 -1.70 -2.28 21.31
C ALA A 226 -0.64 -1.19 21.09
N ILE A 227 0.64 -1.55 20.98
CA ILE A 227 1.72 -0.60 20.63
C ILE A 227 1.45 0.03 19.27
N ARG A 228 1.15 -0.78 18.24
CA ARG A 228 0.93 -0.27 16.89
C ARG A 228 -0.27 0.68 16.83
N MET A 229 -1.37 0.33 17.50
CA MET A 229 -2.54 1.19 17.61
C MET A 229 -2.21 2.50 18.32
N ASN A 230 -1.44 2.47 19.41
CA ASN A 230 -0.99 3.69 20.08
C ASN A 230 -0.08 4.55 19.19
N GLN A 231 0.83 3.95 18.41
CA GLN A 231 1.68 4.66 17.42
C GLN A 231 0.84 5.34 16.33
N LEU A 232 -0.30 4.78 15.97
CA LEU A 232 -1.26 5.35 15.02
C LEU A 232 -2.25 6.34 15.67
N GLY A 233 -2.05 6.68 16.96
CA GLY A 233 -2.91 7.59 17.71
C GLY A 233 -4.27 7.02 18.10
N LEU A 234 -4.46 5.71 18.05
CA LEU A 234 -5.70 5.04 18.48
C LEU A 234 -5.65 4.71 19.97
N SER A 235 -6.38 5.48 20.78
CA SER A 235 -6.55 5.18 22.20
C SER A 235 -7.54 4.02 22.39
N LEU A 236 -7.04 2.87 22.87
CA LEU A 236 -7.87 1.70 23.20
C LEU A 236 -8.99 2.03 24.19
N ARG A 237 -8.74 2.95 25.13
CA ARG A 237 -9.75 3.41 26.09
C ARG A 237 -10.92 4.13 25.40
N GLN A 238 -10.61 5.01 24.44
CA GLN A 238 -11.63 5.74 23.67
C GLN A 238 -12.39 4.80 22.73
N MET A 239 -11.67 3.86 22.11
CA MET A 239 -12.25 2.87 21.20
C MET A 239 -13.22 1.91 21.92
N LYS A 240 -12.84 1.39 23.10
CA LYS A 240 -13.75 0.57 23.94
C LYS A 240 -15.04 1.32 24.28
N LYS A 241 -14.94 2.61 24.61
CA LYS A 241 -16.11 3.45 24.92
C LYS A 241 -17.03 3.60 23.69
N ARG A 242 -16.45 3.78 22.49
CA ARG A 242 -17.22 3.85 21.23
C ARG A 242 -17.96 2.54 20.93
N VAL A 243 -17.27 1.41 20.99
CA VAL A 243 -17.88 0.08 20.75
C VAL A 243 -18.99 -0.20 21.76
N HIS A 244 -18.76 0.07 23.04
CA HIS A 244 -19.76 -0.11 24.09
C HIS A 244 -21.01 0.75 23.86
N ASN A 245 -20.83 2.02 23.45
CA ASN A 245 -21.95 2.90 23.13
C ASN A 245 -22.73 2.44 21.89
N ALA A 246 -22.06 1.89 20.88
CA ALA A 246 -22.71 1.37 19.67
C ALA A 246 -23.57 0.13 19.98
N ILE A 247 -23.06 -0.81 20.78
CA ILE A 247 -23.79 -2.02 21.19
C ILE A 247 -25.01 -1.69 22.06
N SER A 248 -24.95 -0.62 22.85
CA SER A 248 -26.07 -0.16 23.68
C SER A 248 -27.18 0.52 22.86
N HIS A 249 -26.87 1.11 21.70
CA HIS A 249 -27.84 1.72 20.79
C HIS A 249 -28.57 0.70 19.91
N ASP A 250 -27.96 -0.45 19.60
CA ASP A 250 -28.60 -1.53 18.82
C ASP A 250 -29.57 -2.39 19.66
N ARG A 251 -29.72 -2.13 20.97
CA ARG A 251 -30.57 -2.88 21.89
C ARG A 251 -31.84 -2.13 22.33
N GLU A 252 -32.07 -0.92 21.81
CA GLU A 252 -33.31 -0.13 21.99
C GLU A 252 -34.13 -0.12 20.70
#